data_AF-A0AAC9VV45-F1
#
_entry.id   AF-A0AAC9VV45-F1
#
_cell.length_a   1.000
_cell.length_b   1.000
_cell.length_c   1.000
_cell.angle_alpha   90.00
_cell.angle_beta   90.00
_cell.angle_gamma   90.00
#
_symmetry.space_group_name_H-M   'P 1'
#
loop_
_entity.id
_entity.type
_entity.pdbx_description
1 polymer ?
#
loop_
_entity_poly.entity_id
_entity_poly.type
_entity_poly.pdbx_seq_one_letter_code
_entity_poly.pdbx_strand_id
1 'polypeptide(L)' 'MANLDFAYDLTLDEARRRSAVLDAIGDDWDPIAVLGEEQKAYDMLYSNLNEEQQRVYDELVRAGVLPERTADRAAD' A
#
# COMPACT_ATOMS: atom_id res chain seq x y z
N MET A 1 -46.62 -13.43 -5.82
CA MET A 1 -45.14 -13.45 -5.87
C MET A 1 -44.64 -13.33 -4.44
N ALA A 2 -43.88 -14.32 -3.97
CA ALA A 2 -43.26 -14.22 -2.64
C ALA A 2 -42.16 -13.16 -2.71
N ASN A 3 -42.15 -12.22 -1.77
CA ASN A 3 -41.11 -11.22 -1.64
C ASN A 3 -39.88 -11.92 -1.02
N LEU A 4 -38.83 -12.13 -1.81
CA LEU A 4 -37.57 -12.70 -1.33
C LEU A 4 -36.69 -11.55 -0.84
N ASP A 5 -36.29 -11.61 0.43
CA ASP A 5 -35.37 -10.65 1.01
C ASP A 5 -33.93 -11.15 0.82
N PHE A 6 -33.07 -10.33 0.22
CA PHE A 6 -31.68 -10.65 -0.04
C PHE A 6 -30.81 -9.83 0.92
N ALA A 7 -30.27 -10.50 1.93
CA ALA A 7 -29.26 -9.94 2.81
C ALA A 7 -27.87 -10.49 2.43
N TYR A 8 -26.93 -9.58 2.18
CA TYR A 8 -25.53 -9.92 1.91
C TYR A 8 -24.66 -9.55 3.11
N ASP A 9 -23.90 -10.53 3.61
CA ASP A 9 -22.88 -10.28 4.62
C ASP A 9 -21.56 -9.95 3.92
N LEU A 10 -21.31 -8.65 3.75
CA LEU A 10 -20.09 -8.15 3.11
C LEU A 10 -18.83 -8.46 3.94
N THR A 11 -18.96 -8.63 5.26
CA THR A 11 -17.81 -8.99 6.13
C THR A 11 -17.40 -10.44 5.88
N LEU A 12 -18.37 -11.34 5.79
CA LEU A 12 -18.11 -12.75 5.46
C LEU A 12 -17.55 -12.89 4.04
N ASP A 13 -18.13 -12.15 3.08
CA ASP A 13 -17.66 -12.19 1.70
C ASP A 13 -16.25 -11.62 1.54
N GLU A 14 -15.91 -10.55 2.27
CA GLU A 14 -14.56 -9.99 2.30
C GLU A 14 -13.55 -10.96 2.92
N ALA A 15 -13.93 -11.66 4.00
CA ALA A 15 -13.07 -12.70 4.59
C ALA A 15 -12.78 -13.82 3.59
N ARG A 16 -13.81 -14.27 2.85
CA ARG A 16 -13.65 -15.30 1.81
C ARG A 16 -12.75 -14.82 0.67
N ARG A 17 -12.92 -13.57 0.22
CA ARG A 17 -12.08 -12.98 -0.83
C ARG A 17 -10.61 -12.90 -0.38
N ARG A 18 -10.34 -12.44 0.84
CA ARG A 18 -8.97 -12.36 1.38
C ARG A 18 -8.33 -13.73 1.49
N SER A 19 -9.06 -14.74 1.97
CA SER A 19 -8.56 -16.12 2.03
C SER A 19 -8.15 -16.61 0.65
N ALA A 20 -9.03 -16.46 -0.36
CA ALA A 20 -8.74 -16.90 -1.72
C ALA A 20 -7.54 -16.16 -2.35
N VAL A 21 -7.33 -14.89 -1.99
CA VAL A 21 -6.15 -14.12 -2.43
C VAL A 21 -4.88 -14.67 -1.78
N LEU A 22 -4.88 -14.91 -0.47
CA LEU A 22 -3.72 -15.48 0.22
C LEU A 22 -3.37 -16.88 -0.31
N ASP A 23 -4.39 -17.72 -0.52
CA ASP A 23 -4.20 -19.05 -1.12
C ASP A 23 -3.59 -18.98 -2.53
N ALA A 24 -4.00 -17.99 -3.33
CA ALA A 24 -3.50 -17.81 -4.69
C ALA A 24 -2.07 -17.25 -4.76
N ILE A 25 -1.67 -16.47 -3.75
CA ILE A 25 -0.30 -15.94 -3.62
C ILE A 25 0.68 -17.08 -3.26
N GLY A 26 0.26 -18.00 -2.40
CA GLY A 26 1.03 -19.18 -2.01
C GLY A 26 1.99 -18.96 -0.84
N ASP A 27 2.54 -20.06 -0.33
CA ASP A 27 3.30 -20.11 0.93
C ASP A 27 4.70 -19.46 0.87
N ASP A 28 5.23 -19.22 -0.34
CA ASP A 28 6.54 -18.60 -0.54
C ASP A 28 6.50 -17.06 -0.38
N TRP A 29 5.31 -16.48 -0.17
CA TRP A 29 5.17 -15.03 -0.03
C TRP A 29 5.54 -14.56 1.38
N ASP A 30 6.61 -13.78 1.45
CA ASP A 30 7.00 -13.02 2.64
C ASP A 30 6.47 -11.57 2.53
N PRO A 31 5.35 -11.24 3.20
CA PRO A 31 4.78 -9.89 3.14
C PRO A 31 5.71 -8.83 3.73
N ILE A 32 6.57 -9.19 4.68
CA ILE A 32 7.51 -8.25 5.30
C ILE A 32 8.63 -7.93 4.31
N ALA A 33 9.16 -8.94 3.62
CA ALA A 33 10.14 -8.72 2.56
C ALA A 33 9.55 -7.85 1.43
N VAL A 34 8.33 -8.16 0.96
CA VAL A 34 7.67 -7.37 -0.10
C VAL A 34 7.48 -5.90 0.31
N LEU A 35 6.98 -5.63 1.52
CA LEU A 35 6.85 -4.26 2.02
C LEU A 35 8.21 -3.53 2.12
N GLY A 36 9.26 -4.25 2.51
CA GLY A 36 10.62 -3.71 2.52
C GLY A 36 11.13 -3.34 1.12
N GLU A 37 10.88 -4.19 0.13
CA GLU A 37 11.24 -3.91 -1.27
C GLU A 37 10.40 -2.77 -1.88
N GLU A 38 9.11 -2.67 -1.54
CA GLU A 38 8.27 -1.53 -1.95
C GLU A 38 8.81 -0.22 -1.38
N GLN A 39 9.22 -0.18 -0.11
CA GLN A 39 9.82 1.01 0.49
C GLN A 39 11.14 1.40 -0.21
N LYS A 40 11.99 0.42 -0.54
CA LYS A 40 13.23 0.66 -1.31
C LYS A 40 12.92 1.21 -2.71
N ALA A 41 11.93 0.64 -3.39
CA ALA A 41 11.51 1.12 -4.70
C ALA A 41 10.96 2.56 -4.64
N TYR A 42 10.20 2.88 -3.59
CA TYR A 42 9.71 4.22 -3.33
C TYR A 42 10.86 5.22 -3.11
N ASP A 43 11.87 4.84 -2.33
CA ASP A 43 13.08 5.65 -2.12
C ASP A 43 13.88 5.88 -3.39
N MET A 44 13.95 4.87 -4.27
CA MET A 44 14.59 4.98 -5.58
C MET A 44 13.83 5.92 -6.53
N LEU A 45 12.50 5.89 -6.52
CA LEU A 45 11.66 6.70 -7.42
C LEU A 45 11.91 8.20 -7.25
N TYR A 46 12.14 8.64 -6.02
CA TYR A 46 12.46 10.03 -5.67
C TYR A 46 13.94 10.24 -5.36
N SER A 47 14.80 9.34 -5.83
CA SER A 47 16.25 9.52 -5.79
C SER A 47 16.72 10.37 -6.98
N ASN A 48 17.82 11.09 -6.81
CA ASN A 48 18.48 11.84 -7.89
C ASN A 48 17.59 12.85 -8.61
N LEU A 49 16.62 13.46 -7.89
CA LEU A 49 15.81 14.53 -8.43
C LEU A 49 16.70 15.74 -8.75
N ASN A 50 16.44 16.37 -9.89
CA ASN A 50 17.01 17.68 -10.17
C ASN A 50 16.31 18.76 -9.34
N GLU A 51 16.82 19.99 -9.39
CA GLU A 51 16.32 21.10 -8.56
C GLU A 51 14.82 21.40 -8.76
N GLU A 52 14.33 21.34 -10.01
CA GLU A 52 12.92 21.58 -10.30
C GLU A 52 12.04 20.43 -9.78
N GLN A 53 12.47 19.20 -9.99
CA GLN A 53 11.77 18.00 -9.51
C GLN A 53 11.73 17.95 -7.98
N GLN A 54 12.83 18.31 -7.31
CA GLN A 54 12.88 18.39 -5.85
C GLN A 54 11.90 19.42 -5.32
N ARG A 55 11.83 20.60 -5.94
CA ARG A 55 10.87 21.64 -5.55
C ARG A 55 9.42 21.17 -5.66
N VAL A 56 9.07 20.46 -6.74
CA VAL A 56 7.72 19.89 -6.92
C VAL A 56 7.45 18.80 -5.89
N TYR A 57 8.42 17.93 -5.62
CA TYR A 57 8.32 16.91 -4.59
C TYR A 57 8.03 17.53 -3.21
N ASP A 58 8.78 18.56 -2.80
CA ASP A 58 8.60 19.25 -1.52
C ASP A 58 7.22 19.93 -1.41
N GLU A 59 6.70 20.47 -2.52
CA GLU A 59 5.36 21.06 -2.58
C GLU A 59 4.28 20.00 -2.37
N LEU A 60 4.40 18.85 -3.05
CA LEU A 60 3.45 17.74 -2.92
C LEU A 60 3.46 17.13 -1.52
N VAL A 61 4.63 17.05 -0.90
CA VAL A 61 4.77 16.63 0.51
C VAL A 61 4.07 17.62 1.43
N ARG A 62 4.33 18.93 1.28
CA ARG A 62 3.68 19.98 2.08
C ARG A 62 2.15 19.98 1.91
N ALA A 63 1.66 19.66 0.72
CA ALA A 63 0.24 19.56 0.42
C ALA A 63 -0.40 18.26 0.95
N GLY A 64 0.38 17.32 1.48
CA GLY A 64 -0.10 16.01 1.95
C GLY A 64 -0.45 15.04 0.82
N VAL A 65 -0.05 15.34 -0.42
CA VAL A 65 -0.26 14.46 -1.58
C VAL A 65 0.74 13.32 -1.57
N LEU A 66 2.00 13.61 -1.23
CA LEU A 66 3.04 12.60 -1.05
C LEU A 66 3.39 12.46 0.43
N PRO A 67 3.69 11.23 0.91
CA PRO A 67 4.22 11.04 2.24
C PRO A 67 5.64 11.64 2.37
N GLU A 68 5.93 12.20 3.53
CA GLU A 68 7.30 12.55 3.92
C GLU A 68 8.17 11.29 3.93
N ARG A 69 9.35 11.37 3.31
CA ARG A 69 10.36 10.31 3.49
C ARG A 69 10.82 10.37 4.95
N THR A 70 10.41 9.38 5.74
CA THR A 70 11.06 9.11 7.03
C THR A 70 12.49 8.65 6.74
N ALA A 71 13.43 9.58 6.66
CA ALA A 71 14.87 9.26 6.68
C ALA A 71 15.33 8.68 8.04
N ASP A 72 14.41 8.52 9.02
CA ASP A 72 14.77 8.35 10.42
C ASP A 72 13.90 7.35 11.21
N ARG A 73 13.33 6.32 10.57
CA ARG A 73 12.85 5.13 11.32
C ARG A 73 13.85 3.98 11.24
N ALA A 74 15.04 4.26 11.76
CA ALA A 74 15.99 3.29 12.23
C ALA A 74 16.34 3.58 13.70
N ALA A 75 15.32 3.70 14.56
CA ALA A 75 15.40 3.58 16.02
C ALA A 75 13.98 3.67 16.64
N ASP A 76 13.35 2.52 16.87
CA ASP A 76 12.81 2.04 18.16
C ASP A 76 12.11 0.69 17.93
#